data_AF-A0A254SFA0-F1
#
_entry.id   AF-A0A254SFA0-F1
#
_cell.length_a   1.000
_cell.length_b   1.000
_cell.length_c   1.000
_cell.angle_alpha   90.00
_cell.angle_beta   90.00
_cell.angle_gamma   90.00
#
_symmetry.space_group_name_H-M   'P 1'
#
loop_
_entity.id
_entity.type
_entity.pdbx_description
1 polymer ?
#
loop_
_entity_poly.entity_id
_entity_poly.type
_entity_poly.pdbx_seq_one_letter_code
_entity_poly.pdbx_strand_id
1 'polypeptide(L)'
;MAKIDKIERDAIKKAAYFENRTEAQELEDHKWAVKNGLSFSGPGALSKAIAASKERTAAKSRKSKVGTSFDPGVLEAFKAKAERVGIPYQTLLNSIVKRYTEGKLDIEPA
;
A
#
# COMPACT_ATOMS: atom_id res chain seq x y z
N MET A 1 18.27 12.37 -25.45
CA MET A 1 17.48 13.58 -25.12
C MET A 1 16.11 13.29 -24.48
N ALA A 2 15.41 12.18 -24.78
CA ALA A 2 14.06 11.92 -24.24
C ALA A 2 13.92 11.65 -22.72
N LYS A 3 14.99 11.21 -22.03
CA LYS A 3 14.94 10.91 -20.57
C LYS A 3 15.05 12.17 -19.70
N ILE A 4 15.75 13.20 -20.18
CA ILE A 4 15.98 14.46 -19.45
C ILE A 4 14.66 15.23 -19.34
N ASP A 5 13.92 15.32 -20.46
CA ASP A 5 12.60 15.96 -20.54
C ASP A 5 11.54 15.33 -19.61
N LYS A 6 11.60 14.00 -19.41
CA LYS A 6 10.69 13.32 -18.46
C LYS A 6 11.00 13.67 -17.00
N ILE A 7 12.27 13.84 -16.64
CA ILE A 7 12.70 14.21 -15.29
C ILE A 7 12.29 15.65 -15.00
N GLU A 8 12.50 16.56 -15.95
CA GLU A 8 12.12 17.97 -15.81
C GLU A 8 10.60 18.13 -15.65
N ARG A 9 9.79 17.43 -16.46
CA ARG A 9 8.33 17.44 -16.31
C ARG A 9 7.86 16.88 -14.96
N ASP A 10 8.52 15.85 -14.44
CA ASP A 10 8.20 15.29 -13.12
C ASP A 10 8.56 16.26 -11.99
N ALA A 11 9.70 16.95 -12.12
CA ALA A 11 10.13 17.97 -11.18
C ALA A 11 9.14 19.16 -11.16
N ILE A 12 8.70 19.64 -12.33
CA ILE A 12 7.71 20.72 -12.45
C ILE A 12 6.39 20.32 -11.80
N LYS A 13 5.90 19.09 -12.05
CA LYS A 13 4.66 18.59 -11.43
C LYS A 13 4.77 18.49 -9.91
N LYS A 14 5.92 18.04 -9.39
CA LYS A 14 6.16 17.97 -7.94
C LYS A 14 6.26 19.35 -7.33
N ALA A 15 6.95 20.29 -7.96
CA ALA A 15 7.02 21.67 -7.50
C ALA A 15 5.61 22.29 -7.42
N ALA A 16 4.81 22.18 -8.48
CA ALA A 16 3.44 22.67 -8.50
C ALA A 16 2.54 22.01 -7.43
N TYR A 17 2.78 20.75 -7.10
CA TYR A 17 2.06 20.04 -6.04
C TYR A 17 2.34 20.63 -4.65
N PHE A 18 3.57 21.09 -4.37
CA PHE A 18 3.92 21.69 -3.08
C PHE A 18 3.64 23.20 -3.02
N GLU A 19 3.77 23.92 -4.14
CA GLU A 19 3.52 25.38 -4.19
C GLU A 19 2.05 25.77 -3.99
N ASN A 20 1.10 24.89 -4.35
CA ASN A 20 -0.34 25.18 -4.27
C ASN A 20 -1.02 24.56 -3.05
N ARG A 21 -0.26 24.15 -2.04
CA ARG A 21 -0.82 23.52 -0.85
C ARG A 21 -1.25 24.54 0.19
N THR A 22 -2.41 24.28 0.79
CA THR A 22 -2.88 25.03 1.95
C THR A 22 -2.33 24.41 3.23
N GLU A 23 -2.18 25.22 4.29
CA GLU A 23 -1.74 24.76 5.62
C GLU A 23 -2.61 23.59 6.15
N ALA A 24 -3.90 23.57 5.82
CA ALA A 24 -4.80 22.49 6.18
C ALA A 24 -4.40 21.15 5.54
N GLN A 25 -3.98 21.16 4.28
CA GLN A 25 -3.53 19.96 3.56
C GLN A 25 -2.18 19.47 4.08
N GLU A 26 -1.28 20.37 4.46
CA GLU A 26 -0.02 20.00 5.10
C GLU A 26 -0.24 19.38 6.48
N LEU A 27 -1.19 19.92 7.25
CA LEU A 27 -1.54 19.38 8.56
C LEU A 27 -2.18 17.99 8.46
N GLU A 28 -3.03 17.75 7.47
CA GLU A 28 -3.60 16.43 7.20
C GLU A 28 -2.53 15.41 6.83
N ASP A 29 -1.61 15.78 5.94
CA ASP A 29 -0.47 14.92 5.58
C ASP A 29 0.43 14.64 6.78
N HIS A 30 0.71 15.65 7.61
CA HIS A 30 1.49 15.46 8.83
C HIS A 30 0.78 14.52 9.81
N LYS A 31 -0.52 14.71 10.05
CA LYS A 31 -1.33 13.81 10.89
C LYS A 31 -1.33 12.39 10.35
N TRP A 32 -1.47 12.22 9.03
CA TRP A 32 -1.38 10.91 8.38
C TRP A 32 0.01 10.29 8.54
N ALA A 33 1.08 11.07 8.35
CA ALA A 33 2.45 10.61 8.48
C ALA A 33 2.77 10.17 9.92
N VAL A 34 2.33 10.93 10.92
CA VAL A 34 2.47 10.57 12.33
C VAL A 34 1.72 9.27 12.64
N LYS A 35 0.44 9.16 12.22
CA LYS A 35 -0.38 7.96 12.43
C LYS A 35 0.26 6.69 11.85
N ASN A 36 0.99 6.82 10.74
CA ASN A 36 1.62 5.70 10.05
C ASN A 36 3.11 5.49 10.43
N GLY A 37 3.64 6.21 11.42
CA GLY A 37 5.05 6.10 11.82
C GLY A 37 6.02 6.51 10.69
N LEU A 38 5.63 7.52 9.91
CA LEU A 38 6.36 8.09 8.78
C LEU A 38 6.93 9.48 9.08
N SER A 39 6.57 10.08 10.21
CA SER A 39 7.13 11.35 10.66
C SER A 39 8.42 11.11 11.45
N PHE A 40 9.55 11.58 10.91
CA PHE A 40 10.86 11.49 11.54
C PHE A 40 11.43 12.89 11.72
N SER A 41 11.78 13.26 12.95
CA SER A 41 12.35 14.57 13.26
C SER A 41 13.53 14.45 14.24
N GLY A 42 14.33 15.53 14.32
CA GLY A 42 15.49 15.63 15.21
C GLY A 42 16.77 14.94 14.69
N PRO A 43 17.83 14.89 15.52
CA PRO A 43 19.10 14.28 15.15
C PRO A 43 18.93 12.82 14.70
N GLY A 44 19.54 12.47 13.57
CA GLY A 44 19.47 11.13 13.00
C GLY A 44 18.12 10.77 12.35
N ALA A 45 17.24 11.73 12.06
CA ALA A 45 15.96 11.49 11.39
C ALA A 45 16.11 10.68 10.09
N LEU A 46 17.12 11.00 9.27
CA LEU A 46 17.41 10.26 8.04
C LEU A 46 17.74 8.78 8.33
N SER A 47 18.58 8.51 9.32
CA SER A 47 18.94 7.13 9.70
C SER A 47 17.74 6.35 10.24
N LYS A 48 16.88 6.99 11.03
CA LYS A 48 15.61 6.40 11.52
C LYS A 48 14.65 6.08 10.36
N ALA A 49 14.52 6.99 9.39
CA ALA A 49 13.70 6.77 8.21
C ALA A 49 14.21 5.59 7.35
N ILE A 50 15.54 5.48 7.18
CA ILE A 50 16.17 4.37 6.46
C ILE A 50 15.94 3.05 7.20
N ALA A 51 16.10 3.01 8.52
CA ALA A 51 15.86 1.81 9.33
C ALA A 51 14.40 1.33 9.22
N ALA A 52 13.45 2.25 9.40
CA ALA A 52 12.02 1.94 9.25
C ALA A 52 11.66 1.43 7.84
N SER A 53 12.28 1.99 6.80
CA SER A 53 12.10 1.52 5.42
C SER A 53 12.63 0.09 5.23
N LYS A 54 13.81 -0.21 5.78
CA LYS A 54 14.40 -1.57 5.75
C LYS A 54 13.51 -2.58 6.46
N GLU A 55 12.99 -2.25 7.64
CA GLU A 55 12.08 -3.13 8.39
C GLU A 55 10.80 -3.44 7.61
N ARG A 56 10.16 -2.43 7.00
CA ARG A 56 8.97 -2.65 6.16
C ARG A 56 9.26 -3.53 4.95
N THR A 57 10.42 -3.34 4.34
CA THR A 57 10.86 -4.16 3.20
C THR A 57 11.12 -5.60 3.62
N ALA A 58 11.76 -5.81 4.78
CA ALA A 58 11.97 -7.13 5.37
C ALA A 58 10.66 -7.82 5.78
N ALA A 59 9.69 -7.08 6.31
CA ALA A 59 8.37 -7.63 6.61
C ALA A 59 7.62 -8.06 5.33
N LYS A 60 7.80 -7.33 4.22
CA LYS A 60 7.27 -7.73 2.91
C LYS A 60 7.97 -8.98 2.34
N SER A 61 9.28 -9.11 2.51
CA SER A 61 10.04 -10.26 1.99
C SER A 61 9.79 -11.57 2.74
N ARG A 62 9.29 -11.51 3.99
CA ARG A 62 8.92 -12.70 4.78
C ARG A 62 7.64 -13.41 4.35
N LYS A 63 6.89 -12.90 3.37
CA LYS A 63 5.68 -13.60 2.89
C LYS A 63 6.09 -14.83 2.08
N SER A 64 5.79 -16.03 2.57
CA SER A 64 5.93 -17.26 1.80
C SER A 64 4.96 -17.22 0.61
N LYS A 65 5.46 -17.61 -0.57
CA LYS A 65 4.60 -17.82 -1.73
C LYS A 65 3.94 -19.18 -1.56
N VAL A 66 2.60 -19.21 -1.58
CA VAL A 66 1.82 -20.44 -1.57
C VAL A 66 1.10 -20.55 -2.90
N GLY A 67 1.30 -21.68 -3.59
CA GLY A 67 0.56 -22.01 -4.81
C GLY A 67 -0.76 -22.68 -4.45
N THR A 68 -1.86 -22.22 -5.05
CA THR A 68 -3.21 -22.77 -4.84
C THR A 68 -3.95 -22.85 -6.17
N SER A 69 -4.64 -23.97 -6.40
CA SER A 69 -5.48 -24.16 -7.58
C SER A 69 -6.92 -23.76 -7.26
N PHE A 70 -7.57 -23.06 -8.20
CA PHE A 70 -8.98 -22.67 -8.11
C PHE A 70 -9.71 -23.13 -9.36
N ASP A 71 -11.01 -23.39 -9.22
CA ASP A 71 -11.88 -23.45 -10.38
C ASP A 71 -11.82 -22.10 -11.15
N PRO A 72 -11.71 -22.12 -12.49
CA PRO A 72 -11.61 -20.89 -13.27
C PRO A 72 -12.77 -19.91 -13.04
N GLY A 73 -14.01 -20.39 -12.90
CA GLY A 73 -15.19 -19.56 -12.68
C GLY A 73 -15.15 -18.86 -11.32
N VAL A 74 -14.66 -19.56 -10.29
CA VAL A 74 -14.48 -18.99 -8.94
C VAL A 74 -13.42 -17.89 -8.96
N LEU A 75 -12.31 -18.09 -9.67
CA LEU A 75 -11.24 -17.09 -9.77
C LEU A 75 -11.72 -15.82 -10.47
N GLU A 76 -12.46 -15.95 -11.57
CA GLU A 76 -12.99 -14.80 -12.31
C GLU A 76 -14.04 -14.03 -11.49
N ALA A 77 -14.93 -14.72 -10.77
CA ALA A 77 -15.84 -14.08 -9.84
C ALA A 77 -15.10 -13.29 -8.74
N PHE A 78 -13.98 -13.84 -8.25
CA PHE A 78 -13.12 -13.16 -7.27
C PHE A 78 -12.48 -11.89 -7.83
N LYS A 79 -11.96 -11.94 -9.05
CA LYS A 79 -11.36 -10.77 -9.73
C LYS A 79 -12.39 -9.68 -9.93
N ALA A 80 -13.58 -10.02 -10.44
CA ALA A 80 -14.67 -9.06 -10.64
C ALA A 80 -15.10 -8.41 -9.32
N LYS A 81 -15.17 -9.18 -8.23
CA LYS A 81 -15.49 -8.63 -6.90
C LYS A 81 -14.38 -7.73 -6.37
N ALA A 82 -13.12 -8.09 -6.56
CA ALA A 82 -11.99 -7.29 -6.14
C ALA A 82 -11.92 -5.94 -6.89
N GLU A 83 -12.19 -5.96 -8.20
CA GLU A 83 -12.28 -4.75 -9.03
C GLU A 83 -13.38 -3.81 -8.56
N ARG A 84 -14.59 -4.32 -8.28
CA ARG A 84 -15.69 -3.52 -7.72
C ARG A 84 -15.34 -2.85 -6.38
N VAL A 85 -14.50 -3.51 -5.57
CA VAL A 85 -14.05 -3.00 -4.27
C VAL A 85 -12.79 -2.13 -4.40
N GLY A 86 -12.22 -2.01 -5.60
CA GLY A 86 -11.04 -1.19 -5.88
C GLY A 86 -9.74 -1.74 -5.28
N ILE A 87 -9.65 -3.06 -5.06
CA ILE A 87 -8.45 -3.71 -4.48
C ILE A 87 -7.92 -4.84 -5.38
N PRO A 88 -6.61 -5.16 -5.32
CA PRO A 88 -6.08 -6.35 -5.99
C PRO A 88 -6.77 -7.63 -5.51
N TYR A 89 -7.02 -8.59 -6.41
CA TYR A 89 -7.73 -9.82 -6.03
C TYR A 89 -6.96 -10.64 -4.98
N GLN A 90 -5.62 -10.63 -4.98
CA GLN A 90 -4.84 -11.27 -3.92
C GLN A 90 -5.04 -10.60 -2.56
N THR A 91 -5.30 -9.29 -2.52
CA THR A 91 -5.63 -8.58 -1.28
C THR A 91 -6.99 -9.03 -0.76
N LEU A 92 -7.98 -9.16 -1.65
CA LEU A 92 -9.30 -9.68 -1.28
C LEU A 92 -9.20 -11.13 -0.77
N LEU A 93 -8.47 -12.00 -1.48
CA LEU A 93 -8.22 -13.39 -1.09
C LEU A 93 -7.59 -13.47 0.31
N ASN A 94 -6.49 -12.75 0.53
CA ASN A 94 -5.82 -12.71 1.83
C ASN A 94 -6.74 -12.18 2.94
N SER A 95 -7.60 -11.21 2.64
CA SER A 95 -8.55 -10.68 3.61
C SER A 95 -9.61 -11.70 4.02
N ILE A 96 -10.08 -12.53 3.09
CA ILE A 96 -11.06 -13.59 3.35
C ILE A 96 -10.41 -14.70 4.17
N VAL A 97 -9.25 -15.20 3.74
CA VAL A 97 -8.49 -16.23 4.47
C VAL A 97 -8.18 -15.76 5.88
N LYS A 98 -7.71 -14.52 6.04
CA LYS A 98 -7.45 -13.93 7.36
C LYS A 98 -8.70 -13.89 8.24
N ARG A 99 -9.83 -13.41 7.71
CA ARG A 99 -11.09 -13.34 8.47
C ARG A 99 -11.58 -14.72 8.89
N TYR A 100 -11.45 -15.71 8.02
CA TYR A 100 -11.74 -17.11 8.36
C TYR A 100 -10.86 -17.61 9.51
N THR A 101 -9.54 -17.41 9.43
CA THR A 101 -8.62 -17.84 10.51
C THR A 101 -8.81 -17.09 11.83
N GLU A 102 -9.40 -15.89 11.79
CA GLU A 102 -9.75 -15.10 12.98
C GLU A 102 -11.14 -15.42 13.54
N GLY A 103 -11.88 -16.37 12.96
CA GLY A 103 -13.26 -16.70 13.37
C GLY A 103 -14.27 -15.59 13.08
N LYS A 104 -13.96 -14.69 12.15
CA LYS A 104 -14.82 -13.55 11.73
C LYS A 104 -15.53 -13.82 10.41
N LEU A 105 -15.47 -15.04 9.92
CA LEU A 105 -16.14 -15.49 8.72
C LEU A 105 -16.53 -16.95 8.94
N ASP A 106 -17.83 -17.17 9.17
CA ASP A 106 -18.39 -18.51 9.20
C ASP A 106 -18.57 -19.00 7.77
N ILE A 107 -18.14 -20.23 7.52
CA ILE A 107 -18.27 -20.90 6.23
C ILE A 107 -19.03 -22.19 6.50
N GLU A 108 -20.22 -22.31 5.92
CA GLU A 108 -20.93 -23.58 5.87
C GLU A 108 -20.34 -24.45 4.75
N PRO A 109 -20.28 -25.78 4.93
CA PRO A 109 -19.88 -26.66 3.86
C PRO A 109 -20.80 -26.46 2.65
N ALA A 110 -20.19 -26.26 1.49
CA ALA A 110 -20.89 -26.14 0.21
C ALA A 110 -21.44 -27.48 -0.26
#